data_AF-A0A2V9H9E8-F1
#
_entry.id   AF-A0A2V9H9E8-F1
#
_cell.length_a   1.000
_cell.length_b   1.000
_cell.length_c   1.000
_cell.angle_alpha   90.00
_cell.angle_beta   90.00
_cell.angle_gamma   90.00
#
_symmetry.space_group_name_H-M   'P 1'
#
loop_
_entity.id
_entity.type
_entity.pdbx_description
1 polymer ?
#
loop_
_entity_poly.entity_id
_entity_poly.type
_entity_poly.pdbx_seq_one_letter_code
_entity_poly.pdbx_strand_id
1 'polypeptide(L)'
;GTSRDGWFAGFTSNLLCVIWIGFDDNRDIGFTGGVVAAPIWADFMTRATALAQYRDVKDFTMPDGVQSVLIDPDTLQLATANCPTTREEVYVASSAPTVYCEVHGGHNLLSTTGSILSRVFGGEPKTPQTDANGKPVTPFDPNRPPNATGQGPAVPTEQSGEKKKNPLQKIFGIFGGKKKDPDQAKPKPEKGDSP
;
A
#
# COMPACT_ATOMS: atom_id res chain seq x y z
N GLY A 1 0.52 -23.37 5.69
CA GLY A 1 0.70 -24.73 5.15
C GLY A 1 1.75 -25.46 5.96
N THR A 2 1.71 -26.78 5.96
CA THR A 2 2.79 -27.64 6.48
C THR A 2 3.81 -27.91 5.37
N SER A 3 4.83 -28.74 5.58
CA SER A 3 5.66 -29.25 4.48
C SER A 3 4.92 -30.25 3.57
N ARG A 4 3.74 -30.72 3.98
CA ARG A 4 2.89 -31.65 3.22
C ARG A 4 1.73 -30.96 2.50
N ASP A 5 1.38 -29.76 2.96
CA ASP A 5 0.21 -29.03 2.50
C ASP A 5 0.56 -27.64 1.95
N GLY A 6 0.28 -27.48 0.66
CA GLY A 6 0.16 -26.18 0.00
C GLY A 6 -1.22 -25.59 0.20
N TRP A 7 -1.29 -24.42 0.82
CA TRP A 7 -2.54 -23.67 0.95
C TRP A 7 -2.32 -22.23 0.49
N PHE A 8 -3.25 -21.72 -0.30
CA PHE A 8 -3.36 -20.30 -0.59
C PHE A 8 -4.83 -19.89 -0.60
N ALA A 9 -5.16 -18.79 0.06
CA ALA A 9 -6.49 -18.22 0.10
C ALA A 9 -6.41 -16.73 -0.26
N GLY A 10 -7.33 -16.28 -1.10
CA GLY A 10 -7.42 -14.89 -1.51
C GLY A 10 -8.78 -14.59 -2.10
N PHE A 11 -9.13 -13.31 -2.15
CA PHE A 11 -10.48 -12.88 -2.50
C PHE A 11 -10.50 -11.55 -3.24
N THR A 12 -11.54 -11.34 -4.03
CA THR A 12 -12.05 -10.03 -4.46
C THR A 12 -13.30 -9.69 -3.64
N SER A 13 -13.89 -8.52 -3.83
CA SER A 13 -15.13 -8.12 -3.14
C SER A 13 -16.35 -9.00 -3.45
N ASN A 14 -16.27 -9.88 -4.46
CA ASN A 14 -17.35 -10.74 -4.91
C ASN A 14 -16.95 -12.22 -5.13
N LEU A 15 -15.71 -12.62 -4.83
CA LEU A 15 -15.24 -13.99 -5.03
C LEU A 15 -14.14 -14.36 -4.02
N LEU A 16 -14.34 -15.46 -3.29
CA LEU A 16 -13.32 -16.11 -2.46
C LEU A 16 -12.81 -17.35 -3.18
N CYS A 17 -11.49 -17.52 -3.23
CA CYS A 17 -10.86 -18.72 -3.78
C CYS A 17 -9.81 -19.25 -2.79
N VAL A 18 -9.89 -20.55 -2.53
CA VAL A 18 -8.94 -21.30 -1.72
C VAL A 18 -8.40 -22.45 -2.56
N ILE A 19 -7.08 -22.57 -2.64
CA ILE A 19 -6.38 -23.66 -3.31
C ILE A 19 -5.66 -24.49 -2.25
N TRP A 20 -5.91 -25.80 -2.28
CA TRP A 20 -5.14 -26.80 -1.57
C TRP A 20 -4.35 -27.66 -2.54
N ILE A 21 -3.14 -28.02 -2.14
CA ILE A 21 -2.28 -28.97 -2.83
C ILE A 21 -1.69 -29.89 -1.78
N GLY A 22 -1.87 -31.18 -1.98
CA GLY A 22 -1.22 -32.22 -1.19
C GLY A 22 -1.30 -33.54 -1.94
N PHE A 23 -0.63 -34.54 -1.40
CA PHE A 23 -0.78 -35.91 -1.86
C PHE A 23 -1.75 -36.65 -0.95
N ASP A 24 -2.60 -37.50 -1.51
CA ASP A 24 -3.59 -38.29 -0.75
C ASP A 24 -2.92 -39.23 0.28
N ASP A 25 -1.66 -39.62 0.05
CA ASP A 25 -0.84 -40.43 0.95
C ASP A 25 -0.10 -39.62 2.03
N ASN A 26 -0.38 -38.31 2.13
CA ASN A 26 0.21 -37.38 3.10
C ASN A 26 1.74 -37.32 3.07
N ARG A 27 2.36 -37.64 1.92
CA ARG A 27 3.79 -37.44 1.75
C ARG A 27 4.14 -35.96 1.59
N ASP A 28 5.40 -35.65 1.83
CA ASP A 28 5.92 -34.29 1.72
C ASP A 28 5.83 -33.78 0.27
N ILE A 29 5.44 -32.52 0.10
CA ILE A 29 5.36 -31.88 -1.24
C ILE A 29 6.73 -31.38 -1.71
N GLY A 30 7.72 -31.27 -0.81
CA GLY A 30 9.08 -30.83 -1.12
C GLY A 30 9.22 -29.32 -1.39
N PHE A 31 8.15 -28.54 -1.15
CA PHE A 31 8.11 -27.10 -1.37
C PHE A 31 7.37 -26.39 -0.23
N THR A 32 7.60 -25.09 -0.09
CA THR A 32 6.80 -24.27 0.84
C THR A 32 5.38 -24.11 0.30
N GLY A 33 4.40 -24.28 1.18
CA GLY A 33 3.01 -24.44 0.74
C GLY A 33 2.43 -23.26 -0.07
N GLY A 34 2.83 -22.02 0.24
CA GLY A 34 2.38 -20.85 -0.51
C GLY A 34 2.97 -20.77 -1.93
N VAL A 35 4.17 -21.28 -2.15
CA VAL A 35 4.87 -21.21 -3.45
C VAL A 35 4.18 -22.07 -4.50
N VAL A 36 3.63 -23.22 -4.10
CA VAL A 36 2.94 -24.13 -5.02
C VAL A 36 1.49 -23.70 -5.29
N ALA A 37 0.77 -23.19 -4.28
CA ALA A 37 -0.66 -22.88 -4.40
C ALA A 37 -0.93 -21.48 -4.98
N ALA A 38 -0.09 -20.48 -4.69
CA ALA A 38 -0.31 -19.10 -5.15
C ALA A 38 -0.36 -18.93 -6.68
N PRO A 39 0.50 -19.58 -7.50
CA PRO A 39 0.44 -19.43 -8.95
C PRO A 39 -0.85 -20.00 -9.56
N ILE A 40 -1.36 -21.12 -9.02
CA ILE A 40 -2.63 -21.72 -9.46
C ILE A 40 -3.80 -20.79 -9.10
N TRP A 41 -3.78 -20.24 -7.87
CA TRP A 41 -4.77 -19.26 -7.46
C TRP A 41 -4.76 -18.03 -8.38
N ALA A 42 -3.58 -17.50 -8.72
CA ALA A 42 -3.45 -16.31 -9.57
C ALA A 42 -3.99 -16.55 -10.99
N ASP A 43 -3.67 -17.70 -11.59
CA ASP A 43 -4.21 -18.09 -12.91
C ASP A 43 -5.73 -18.25 -12.86
N PHE A 44 -6.25 -18.93 -11.83
CA PHE A 44 -7.69 -19.09 -11.62
C PHE A 44 -8.39 -17.74 -11.49
N MET A 45 -7.92 -16.86 -10.60
CA MET A 45 -8.55 -15.56 -10.36
C MET A 45 -8.47 -14.63 -11.57
N THR A 46 -7.38 -14.67 -12.35
CA THR A 46 -7.25 -13.91 -13.60
C THR A 46 -8.32 -14.30 -14.62
N ARG A 47 -8.60 -15.61 -14.74
CA ARG A 47 -9.65 -16.10 -15.65
C ARG A 47 -11.04 -15.87 -15.08
N ALA A 48 -11.24 -16.09 -13.78
CA ALA A 48 -12.52 -15.96 -13.12
C ALA A 48 -13.03 -14.50 -13.17
N THR A 49 -12.17 -13.52 -12.91
CA THR A 49 -12.51 -12.09 -12.96
C THR A 49 -12.78 -11.57 -14.36
N ALA A 50 -12.43 -12.32 -15.42
CA ALA A 50 -12.84 -12.00 -16.80
C ALA A 50 -14.28 -12.47 -17.13
N LEU A 51 -14.88 -13.35 -16.31
CA LEU A 51 -16.24 -13.84 -16.51
C LEU A 51 -17.27 -12.80 -16.10
N ALA A 52 -18.37 -12.72 -16.84
CA ALA A 52 -19.45 -11.75 -16.59
C ALA A 52 -20.00 -11.80 -15.14
N GLN A 53 -19.98 -12.98 -14.53
CA GLN A 53 -20.45 -13.21 -13.15
C GLN A 53 -19.56 -12.56 -12.08
N TYR A 54 -18.25 -12.43 -12.32
CA TYR A 54 -17.28 -11.99 -11.31
C TYR A 54 -16.51 -10.72 -11.69
N ARG A 55 -16.69 -10.20 -12.91
CA ARG A 55 -15.95 -9.02 -13.40
C ARG A 55 -16.28 -7.71 -12.69
N ASP A 56 -17.42 -7.60 -12.01
CA ASP A 56 -17.80 -6.42 -11.23
C ASP A 56 -17.11 -6.41 -9.86
N VAL A 57 -15.78 -6.32 -9.87
CA VAL A 57 -14.97 -6.21 -8.66
C VAL A 57 -14.99 -4.77 -8.17
N LYS A 58 -15.40 -4.58 -6.91
CA LYS A 58 -15.41 -3.31 -6.19
C LYS A 58 -14.23 -3.19 -5.24
N ASP A 59 -13.81 -1.96 -4.97
CA ASP A 59 -12.81 -1.67 -3.94
C ASP A 59 -13.37 -1.93 -2.53
N PHE A 60 -12.49 -2.28 -1.61
CA PHE A 60 -12.83 -2.40 -0.20
C PHE A 60 -12.83 -1.01 0.44
N THR A 61 -13.95 -0.63 1.04
CA THR A 61 -14.06 0.58 1.84
C THR A 61 -13.67 0.30 3.28
N MET A 62 -12.93 1.21 3.91
CA MET A 62 -12.64 1.13 5.34
C MET A 62 -13.97 1.13 6.12
N PRO A 63 -14.22 0.13 6.99
CA PRO A 63 -15.46 0.06 7.76
C PRO A 63 -15.48 1.09 8.88
N ASP A 64 -16.67 1.41 9.38
CA ASP A 64 -16.84 2.26 10.54
C ASP A 64 -16.11 1.68 11.76
N GLY A 65 -15.51 2.57 12.58
CA GLY A 65 -14.73 2.16 13.74
C GLY A 65 -13.33 1.64 13.41
N VAL A 66 -12.88 1.75 12.16
CA VAL A 66 -11.49 1.55 11.75
C VAL A 66 -10.91 2.88 11.28
N GLN A 67 -9.66 3.17 11.64
CA GLN A 67 -8.99 4.41 11.28
C GLN A 67 -7.51 4.18 10.94
N SER A 68 -6.98 4.98 10.03
CA SER A 68 -5.55 5.10 9.79
C SER A 68 -4.95 6.17 10.70
N VAL A 69 -3.80 5.89 11.32
CA VAL A 69 -3.03 6.87 12.11
C VAL A 69 -1.56 6.81 11.71
N LEU A 70 -0.88 7.96 11.80
CA LEU A 70 0.57 8.02 11.64
C LEU A 70 1.25 7.63 12.95
N ILE A 71 2.08 6.60 12.90
CA ILE A 71 2.88 6.14 14.01
C ILE A 71 4.37 6.33 13.75
N ASP A 72 5.13 6.42 14.83
CA ASP A 72 6.57 6.23 14.83
C ASP A 72 6.87 4.72 14.84
N PRO A 73 7.59 4.17 13.85
CA PRO A 73 7.74 2.72 13.71
C PRO A 73 8.60 2.10 14.82
N ASP A 74 9.43 2.90 15.50
CA ASP A 74 10.29 2.42 16.58
C ASP A 74 9.52 2.29 17.91
N THR A 75 8.64 3.25 18.20
CA THR A 75 7.86 3.29 19.46
C THR A 75 6.43 2.75 19.34
N LEU A 76 5.90 2.64 18.12
CA LEU A 76 4.48 2.33 17.83
C LEU A 76 3.47 3.31 18.47
N GLN A 77 3.95 4.49 18.84
CA GLN A 77 3.15 5.60 19.38
C GLN A 77 2.77 6.57 18.26
N LEU A 78 1.84 7.49 18.53
CA LEU A 78 1.44 8.51 17.56
C LEU A 78 2.66 9.35 17.16
N ALA A 79 2.94 9.43 15.86
CA ALA A 79 4.08 10.17 15.35
C ALA A 79 3.98 11.66 15.72
N THR A 80 5.13 12.28 15.96
CA THR A 80 5.27 13.73 16.09
C THR A 80 5.95 14.28 14.84
N ALA A 81 6.01 15.62 14.72
CA ALA A 81 6.75 16.28 13.65
C ALA A 81 8.28 16.04 13.71
N ASN A 82 8.82 15.57 14.83
CA ASN A 82 10.25 15.29 14.96
C ASN A 82 10.60 13.81 14.74
N CYS A 83 9.60 12.95 14.51
CA CYS A 83 9.85 11.55 14.15
C CYS A 83 10.63 11.51 12.82
N PRO A 84 11.81 10.89 12.77
CA PRO A 84 12.63 10.85 11.56
C PRO A 84 11.98 10.01 10.45
N THR A 85 11.17 9.03 10.86
CA THR A 85 10.34 8.22 9.97
C THR A 85 8.95 8.08 10.56
N THR A 86 7.94 8.01 9.70
CA THR A 86 6.56 7.74 10.11
C THR A 86 5.97 6.67 9.22
N ARG A 87 5.03 5.90 9.76
CA ARG A 87 4.29 4.87 9.04
C ARG A 87 2.80 5.06 9.31
N GLU A 88 2.01 5.01 8.26
CA GLU A 88 0.55 4.91 8.40
C GLU A 88 0.19 3.47 8.76
N GLU A 89 -0.59 3.30 9.82
CA GLU A 89 -1.10 2.01 10.28
C GLU A 89 -2.61 2.09 10.52
N VAL A 90 -3.28 0.97 10.29
CA VAL A 90 -4.73 0.85 10.43
C VAL A 90 -5.07 0.18 11.76
N TYR A 91 -5.94 0.81 12.54
CA TYR A 91 -6.40 0.30 13.83
C TYR A 91 -7.91 0.26 13.90
N VAL A 92 -8.45 -0.68 14.69
CA VAL A 92 -9.77 -0.47 15.29
C VAL A 92 -9.65 0.75 16.20
N ALA A 93 -10.54 1.73 16.05
CA ALA A 93 -10.42 3.05 16.66
C ALA A 93 -10.16 3.01 18.18
N SER A 94 -10.74 2.04 18.89
CA SER A 94 -10.55 1.85 20.34
C SER A 94 -9.19 1.25 20.73
N SER A 95 -8.47 0.66 19.78
CA SER A 95 -7.13 0.06 19.97
C SER A 95 -5.99 0.93 19.48
N ALA A 96 -6.29 2.07 18.85
CA ALA A 96 -5.27 2.97 18.33
C ALA A 96 -4.44 3.57 19.48
N PRO A 97 -3.13 3.78 19.30
CA PRO A 97 -2.31 4.45 20.31
C PRO A 97 -2.83 5.86 20.56
N THR A 98 -2.87 6.26 21.84
CA THR A 98 -3.32 7.61 22.25
C THR A 98 -2.18 8.49 22.76
N VAL A 99 -0.98 7.93 22.90
CA VAL A 99 0.23 8.62 23.38
C VAL A 99 1.09 8.99 22.19
N TYR A 100 1.64 10.20 22.19
CA TYR A 100 2.60 10.67 21.19
C TYR A 100 4.00 10.10 21.46
N CYS A 101 4.76 9.85 20.40
CA CYS A 101 6.10 9.30 20.41
C CYS A 101 7.01 10.03 21.41
N GLU A 102 7.27 9.40 22.55
CA GLU A 102 8.02 10.00 23.66
C GLU A 102 9.49 10.25 23.29
N VAL A 103 10.04 9.44 22.38
CA VAL A 103 11.45 9.51 21.94
C VAL A 103 11.69 10.73 21.05
N HIS A 104 10.72 11.09 20.21
CA HIS A 104 10.85 12.17 19.23
C HIS A 104 9.99 13.38 19.61
N GLY A 105 10.01 13.78 20.88
CA GLY A 105 9.34 15.00 21.34
C GLY A 105 7.91 14.81 21.83
N GLY A 106 7.53 13.60 22.23
CA GLY A 106 6.29 13.28 22.95
C GLY A 106 6.37 13.52 24.45
N HIS A 107 7.33 14.32 24.93
CA HIS A 107 7.28 14.84 26.28
C HIS A 107 6.05 15.74 26.39
N ASN A 108 4.98 15.20 26.99
CA ASN A 108 3.88 15.98 27.53
C ASN A 108 4.49 17.14 28.34
N LEU A 109 4.38 18.37 27.84
CA LEU A 109 4.73 19.61 28.55
C LEU A 109 3.72 19.90 29.66
N LEU A 110 3.45 18.90 30.49
CA LEU A 110 2.69 18.98 31.73
C LEU A 110 3.53 18.32 32.83
N SER A 111 4.73 18.84 33.03
CA SER A 111 5.50 18.61 34.26
C SER A 111 6.18 19.91 34.65
N THR A 112 5.45 20.70 35.45
CA THR A 112 5.93 21.51 36.56
C THR A 112 7.45 21.49 36.76
N THR A 113 8.16 22.50 36.25
CA THR A 113 9.26 23.20 36.91
C THR A 113 9.67 24.39 36.04
N GLY A 114 9.83 25.55 36.66
CA GLY A 114 9.84 26.86 36.01
C GLY A 114 10.87 27.01 34.88
N SER A 115 10.38 27.40 33.70
CA SER A 115 11.21 27.89 32.61
C SER A 115 11.71 29.30 32.95
N ILE A 116 12.92 29.35 33.50
CA ILE A 116 13.71 30.58 33.68
C ILE A 116 14.16 31.20 32.35
N LEU A 117 13.94 30.54 31.21
CA LEU A 117 14.36 31.03 29.89
C LEU A 117 13.42 32.08 29.28
N SER A 118 12.20 32.27 29.81
CA SER A 118 11.26 33.30 29.34
C SER A 118 11.62 34.72 29.80
N ARG A 119 12.59 34.89 30.70
CA ARG A 119 12.96 36.20 31.26
C ARG A 119 14.18 36.85 30.59
N VAL A 120 14.92 36.14 29.75
CA VAL A 120 16.15 36.65 29.12
C VAL A 120 15.97 37.03 27.64
N PHE A 121 14.99 36.45 26.94
CA PHE A 121 14.65 36.87 25.58
C PHE A 121 13.15 37.16 25.51
N GLY A 122 12.80 38.44 25.48
CA GLY A 122 11.42 38.93 25.42
C GLY A 122 10.75 38.64 24.07
N GLY A 123 10.30 37.40 23.89
CA GLY A 123 9.33 37.02 22.88
C GLY A 123 8.07 36.53 23.56
N GLU A 124 6.94 37.19 23.31
CA GLU A 124 5.63 36.72 23.77
C GLU A 124 5.40 35.27 23.32
N PRO A 125 4.87 34.39 24.20
CA PRO A 125 4.44 33.07 23.79
C PRO A 125 3.28 33.22 22.81
N LYS A 126 3.49 32.84 21.54
CA LYS A 126 2.38 32.68 20.59
C LYS A 126 1.44 31.63 21.16
N THR A 127 0.26 32.07 21.58
CA THR A 127 -0.85 31.21 21.96
C THR A 127 -1.14 30.19 20.86
N PRO A 128 -1.54 28.95 21.20
CA PRO A 128 -2.05 28.00 20.23
C PRO A 128 -3.15 28.68 19.40
N GLN A 129 -3.07 28.59 18.07
CA GLN A 129 -4.10 29.17 17.21
C GLN A 129 -5.41 28.45 17.47
N THR A 130 -6.37 29.15 18.04
CA THR A 130 -7.76 28.71 18.15
C THR A 130 -8.55 29.24 16.97
N ASP A 131 -9.53 28.48 16.51
CA ASP A 131 -10.52 29.04 15.59
C ASP A 131 -11.39 30.11 16.31
N ALA A 132 -12.28 30.77 15.56
CA ALA A 132 -13.19 31.79 16.10
C ALA A 132 -14.14 31.26 17.20
N ASN A 133 -14.14 29.95 17.46
CA ASN A 133 -14.96 29.26 18.46
C ASN A 133 -14.11 28.65 19.59
N GLY A 134 -12.81 28.95 19.66
CA GLY A 134 -11.93 28.51 20.76
C GLY A 134 -11.46 27.07 20.68
N LYS A 135 -11.65 26.36 19.55
CA LYS A 135 -11.15 24.98 19.40
C LYS A 135 -9.68 24.97 18.97
N PRO A 136 -8.86 24.05 19.53
CA PRO A 136 -7.48 23.86 19.07
C PRO A 136 -7.48 23.41 17.61
N VAL A 137 -6.78 24.15 16.74
CA VAL A 137 -6.60 23.70 15.35
C VAL A 137 -5.58 22.56 15.33
N THR A 138 -6.02 21.36 15.00
CA THR A 138 -5.10 20.26 14.64
C THR A 138 -4.56 20.54 13.23
N PRO A 139 -3.30 20.18 12.93
CA PRO A 139 -2.72 20.38 11.59
C PRO A 139 -3.42 19.61 10.47
N PHE A 140 -4.26 18.64 10.81
CA PHE A 140 -4.96 17.80 9.85
C PHE A 140 -6.48 17.81 10.11
N ASP A 141 -7.21 18.27 9.10
CA ASP A 141 -8.66 18.13 8.94
C ASP A 141 -8.89 17.46 7.57
N PRO A 142 -9.46 16.24 7.53
CA PRO A 142 -9.65 15.50 6.28
C PRO A 142 -10.64 16.16 5.31
N ASN A 143 -11.36 17.21 5.71
CA ASN A 143 -12.30 17.93 4.86
C ASN A 143 -11.81 19.30 4.36
N ARG A 144 -10.54 19.68 4.59
CA ARG A 144 -10.02 20.99 4.18
C ARG A 144 -9.70 21.03 2.67
N PRO A 145 -10.34 21.90 1.86
CA PRO A 145 -10.01 22.03 0.44
C PRO A 145 -8.60 22.64 0.24
N PRO A 146 -7.86 22.23 -0.80
CA PRO A 146 -6.40 22.41 -0.90
C PRO A 146 -5.87 23.85 -1.02
N ASN A 147 -6.70 24.90 -0.96
CA ASN A 147 -6.26 26.27 -1.25
C ASN A 147 -6.69 27.35 -0.25
N ALA A 148 -7.02 26.99 0.98
CA ALA A 148 -7.33 27.94 2.05
C ALA A 148 -6.07 28.38 2.83
N THR A 149 -5.13 29.00 2.13
CA THR A 149 -4.12 29.90 2.71
C THR A 149 -4.29 31.24 2.01
N GLY A 150 -4.70 32.26 2.76
CA GLY A 150 -4.84 33.61 2.23
C GLY A 150 -3.48 34.17 1.83
N GLN A 151 -3.20 34.14 0.52
CA GLN A 151 -2.24 35.00 -0.17
C GLN A 151 -2.64 35.02 -1.66
N GLY A 152 -3.05 36.20 -2.14
CA GLY A 152 -3.35 36.47 -3.55
C GLY A 152 -2.09 36.44 -4.44
N PRO A 153 -2.25 36.67 -5.76
CA PRO A 153 -1.58 35.87 -6.78
C PRO A 153 -0.18 36.37 -7.17
N ALA A 154 0.70 35.43 -7.50
CA ALA A 154 1.81 35.66 -8.41
C ALA A 154 1.84 34.54 -9.48
N VAL A 155 1.88 34.95 -10.74
CA VAL A 155 1.94 34.12 -11.97
C VAL A 155 2.97 34.82 -12.88
N PRO A 156 3.73 34.15 -13.77
CA PRO A 156 4.40 32.84 -13.70
C PRO A 156 5.88 32.93 -14.19
N THR A 157 6.65 31.83 -14.11
CA THR A 157 7.57 31.50 -15.22
C THR A 157 7.69 29.98 -15.37
N GLU A 158 7.41 29.51 -16.58
CA GLU A 158 7.57 28.13 -17.06
C GLU A 158 9.04 27.68 -17.06
N GLN A 159 9.28 26.40 -16.76
CA GLN A 159 10.12 25.58 -17.63
C GLN A 159 9.85 24.07 -17.46
N SER A 160 9.96 23.40 -18.59
CA SER A 160 9.39 22.14 -19.01
C SER A 160 10.15 20.88 -18.57
N GLY A 161 9.37 19.82 -18.29
CA GLY A 161 9.62 18.46 -18.81
C GLY A 161 10.59 17.56 -18.05
N GLU A 162 10.08 16.46 -17.47
CA GLU A 162 10.54 15.08 -17.74
C GLU A 162 9.69 14.04 -17.00
N LYS A 163 9.13 13.08 -17.76
CA LYS A 163 8.38 11.92 -17.23
C LYS A 163 9.34 10.90 -16.61
N LYS A 164 9.30 10.70 -15.29
CA LYS A 164 9.94 9.54 -14.65
C LYS A 164 8.97 8.35 -14.58
N LYS A 165 9.51 7.18 -14.94
CA LYS A 165 8.82 5.91 -15.19
C LYS A 165 8.49 5.18 -13.88
N ASN A 166 7.33 4.51 -13.85
CA ASN A 166 6.80 3.74 -12.72
C ASN A 166 7.63 2.46 -12.41
N PRO A 167 7.92 2.15 -11.14
CA PRO A 167 8.75 1.01 -10.71
C PRO A 167 8.05 -0.37 -10.69
N LEU A 168 6.81 -0.48 -11.18
CA LEU A 168 5.97 -1.70 -11.07
C LEU A 168 6.22 -2.79 -12.12
N GLN A 169 7.21 -2.65 -13.01
CA GLN A 169 7.48 -3.64 -14.06
C GLN A 169 8.40 -4.82 -13.66
N LYS A 170 8.91 -4.87 -12.42
CA LYS A 170 9.92 -5.89 -12.04
C LYS A 170 9.37 -7.19 -11.42
N ILE A 171 8.06 -7.32 -11.15
CA ILE A 171 7.51 -8.50 -10.45
C ILE A 171 6.92 -9.58 -11.38
N PHE A 172 6.73 -9.32 -12.69
CA PHE A 172 6.12 -10.30 -13.62
C PHE A 172 7.07 -10.90 -14.68
N GLY A 173 8.39 -10.87 -14.46
CA GLY A 173 9.40 -11.12 -15.51
C GLY A 173 9.96 -12.55 -15.67
N ILE A 174 9.55 -13.57 -14.91
CA ILE A 174 10.26 -14.88 -14.91
C ILE A 174 9.49 -16.04 -15.57
N PHE A 175 8.30 -15.84 -16.15
CA PHE A 175 7.62 -16.88 -16.94
C PHE A 175 7.32 -16.42 -18.37
N GLY A 176 8.38 -16.17 -19.14
CA GLY A 176 8.32 -15.92 -20.59
C GLY A 176 8.59 -17.20 -21.38
N GLY A 177 7.53 -17.75 -22.00
CA GLY A 177 7.59 -18.93 -22.85
C GLY A 177 8.43 -18.76 -24.11
N LYS A 178 9.01 -19.89 -24.57
CA LYS A 178 9.73 -20.00 -25.85
C LYS A 178 8.82 -19.67 -27.03
N LYS A 179 9.16 -18.64 -27.81
CA LYS A 179 8.65 -18.44 -29.17
C LYS A 179 9.40 -19.37 -30.13
N LYS A 180 8.67 -20.04 -31.02
CA LYS A 180 9.22 -20.70 -32.22
C LYS A 180 9.32 -19.67 -33.34
N ASP A 181 10.45 -19.64 -34.04
CA ASP A 181 10.66 -18.83 -35.24
C ASP A 181 9.81 -19.29 -36.43
N PRO A 182 9.40 -18.37 -37.32
CA PRO A 182 8.92 -18.68 -38.67
C PRO A 182 10.04 -18.45 -39.70
N ASP A 183 10.30 -19.42 -40.59
CA ASP A 183 10.15 -19.21 -42.04
C ASP A 183 10.44 -20.46 -42.91
N GLN A 184 9.48 -20.69 -43.81
CA GLN A 184 9.47 -21.24 -45.18
C GLN A 184 10.62 -22.13 -45.73
N ALA A 185 10.23 -23.28 -46.31
CA ALA A 185 10.20 -23.48 -47.78
C ALA A 185 9.54 -24.83 -48.15
N LYS A 186 8.53 -24.82 -49.04
CA LYS A 186 7.96 -26.02 -49.70
C LYS A 186 8.68 -26.27 -51.04
N PRO A 187 9.09 -27.50 -51.38
CA PRO A 187 9.38 -27.86 -52.77
C PRO A 187 8.11 -28.31 -53.51
N LYS A 188 8.01 -27.95 -54.81
CA LYS A 188 6.99 -28.42 -55.78
C LYS A 188 7.15 -29.93 -56.05
N PRO A 189 6.07 -30.65 -56.42
CA PRO A 189 6.20 -32.00 -56.97
C PRO A 189 6.54 -31.94 -58.48
N GLU A 190 7.54 -32.72 -58.86
CA GLU A 190 8.01 -32.96 -60.22
C GLU A 190 7.18 -34.08 -60.87
N LYS A 191 6.83 -33.92 -62.15
CA LYS A 191 6.18 -34.95 -62.98
C LYS A 191 7.18 -36.08 -63.24
N GLY A 192 6.81 -37.31 -62.89
CA GLY A 192 7.51 -38.52 -63.34
C GLY A 192 6.67 -39.24 -64.38
N ASP A 193 7.25 -39.43 -65.57
CA ASP A 193 6.71 -40.25 -66.66
C ASP A 193 6.85 -41.75 -66.37
N SER A 194 5.89 -42.52 -66.90
CA SER A 194 5.83 -43.98 -66.90
C SER A 194 6.96 -44.63 -67.72
N PRO A 195 7.32 -45.87 -67.39
CA PRO A 195 7.54 -46.94 -68.34
C PRO A 195 6.27 -47.75 -68.60
#